data_AF-A0A5J5W5R1-F1
#
_entry.id   AF-A0A5J5W5R1-F1
#
_cell.length_a   1.000
_cell.length_b   1.000
_cell.length_c   1.000
_cell.angle_alpha   90.00
_cell.angle_beta   90.00
_cell.angle_gamma   90.00
#
_symmetry.space_group_name_H-M   'P 1'
#
loop_
_entity.id
_entity.type
_entity.pdbx_description
1 polymer ?
#
loop_
_entity_poly.entity_id
_entity_poly.type
_entity_poly.pdbx_seq_one_letter_code
_entity_poly.pdbx_strand_id
1 'polypeptide(L)'
;MRADHPLKAVTLTHVRYQRRDQLGHFLAWVSLVPVFISLGGFVSHFYFRRELQGMFFGLGLLISHFINELIKKSVQQARPETCALLEMCDSHGWPSSHCQYMFFCTVYFTLLTCKGIGGIWKVTTKWAALFLPWSSAVLTMYSRVYFGYHTVALFFAGAALGTFLGGVSFWLVTLSFSVIFL
;
A
#
# COMPACT_ATOMS: atom_id res chain seq x y z
N MET A 1 24.10 -14.33 34.94
CA MET A 1 22.84 -14.06 34.20
C MET A 1 23.23 -13.98 32.72
N ARG A 2 22.76 -14.89 31.87
CA ARG A 2 23.01 -14.77 30.41
C ARG A 2 22.20 -13.57 29.92
N ALA A 3 22.87 -12.61 29.28
CA ALA A 3 22.19 -11.58 28.53
C ALA A 3 21.57 -12.24 27.29
N ASP A 4 20.33 -12.70 27.41
CA ASP A 4 19.55 -13.15 26.27
C ASP A 4 19.44 -11.94 25.32
N HIS A 5 20.15 -12.02 24.20
CA HIS A 5 20.02 -11.01 23.17
C HIS A 5 18.58 -11.07 22.64
N PRO A 6 17.88 -9.92 22.53
CA PRO A 6 16.53 -9.91 22.01
C PRO A 6 16.53 -10.46 20.58
N LEU A 7 15.80 -11.55 20.36
CA LEU A 7 15.65 -12.17 19.05
C LEU A 7 14.73 -11.30 18.17
N LYS A 8 15.19 -10.95 16.98
CA LYS A 8 14.40 -10.17 16.01
C LYS A 8 13.90 -11.07 14.88
N ALA A 9 12.57 -11.18 14.74
CA ALA A 9 11.95 -11.93 13.66
C ALA A 9 12.02 -11.17 12.32
N VAL A 10 12.06 -11.90 11.20
CA VAL A 10 11.90 -11.31 9.86
C VAL A 10 10.44 -10.92 9.69
N THR A 11 10.17 -9.63 9.51
CA THR A 11 8.84 -9.05 9.66
C THR A 11 8.05 -8.86 8.36
N LEU A 12 8.64 -9.17 7.19
CA LEU A 12 8.04 -8.81 5.89
C LEU A 12 6.65 -9.43 5.67
N THR A 13 6.45 -10.68 6.10
CA THR A 13 5.18 -11.42 5.93
C THR A 13 4.65 -11.99 7.24
N HIS A 14 5.23 -11.61 8.38
CA HIS A 14 4.86 -12.15 9.67
C HIS A 14 3.59 -11.44 10.19
N VAL A 15 2.48 -12.17 10.26
CA VAL A 15 1.19 -11.69 10.77
C VAL A 15 0.67 -12.71 11.77
N ARG A 16 0.23 -12.23 12.95
CA ARG A 16 -0.32 -13.09 14.01
C ARG A 16 -1.83 -12.92 14.07
N TYR A 17 -2.53 -14.05 14.12
CA TYR A 17 -3.98 -14.12 14.35
C TYR A 17 -4.29 -15.31 15.28
N GLN A 18 -5.46 -15.30 15.90
CA GLN A 18 -5.86 -16.39 16.80
C GLN A 18 -6.23 -17.64 15.99
N ARG A 19 -5.77 -18.83 16.41
CA ARG A 19 -5.97 -20.09 15.64
C ARG A 19 -7.42 -20.43 15.29
N ARG A 20 -8.41 -19.94 16.04
CA ARG A 20 -9.84 -20.19 15.81
C ARG A 20 -10.56 -19.01 15.13
N ASP A 21 -9.83 -17.95 14.80
CA ASP A 21 -10.37 -16.76 14.14
C ASP A 21 -10.24 -16.88 12.61
N GLN A 22 -11.33 -17.31 11.97
CA GLN A 22 -11.39 -17.47 10.51
C GLN A 22 -11.33 -16.12 9.77
N LEU A 23 -11.94 -15.08 10.35
CA LEU A 23 -11.89 -13.73 9.80
C LEU A 23 -10.46 -13.19 9.88
N GLY A 24 -9.81 -13.35 11.04
CA GLY A 24 -8.39 -13.03 11.21
C GLY A 24 -7.49 -13.77 10.24
N HIS A 25 -7.74 -15.07 9.98
CA HIS A 25 -6.96 -15.81 8.98
C HIS A 25 -7.10 -15.20 7.57
N PHE A 26 -8.34 -14.89 7.14
CA PHE A 26 -8.58 -14.23 5.86
C PHE A 26 -7.90 -12.85 5.79
N LEU A 27 -8.06 -12.03 6.83
CA LEU A 27 -7.48 -10.69 6.91
C LEU A 27 -5.95 -10.70 6.98
N ALA A 28 -5.35 -11.76 7.49
CA ALA A 28 -3.90 -11.93 7.47
C ALA A 28 -3.39 -12.01 6.02
N TRP A 29 -4.05 -12.79 5.17
CA TRP A 29 -3.72 -12.83 3.74
C TRP A 29 -3.98 -11.52 3.03
N VAL A 30 -5.10 -10.85 3.32
CA VAL A 30 -5.40 -9.52 2.79
C VAL A 30 -4.30 -8.52 3.15
N SER A 31 -3.75 -8.59 4.36
CA SER A 31 -2.68 -7.66 4.78
C SER A 31 -1.39 -7.82 3.98
N LEU A 32 -1.18 -8.96 3.31
CA LEU A 32 -0.04 -9.23 2.43
C LEU A 32 -0.25 -8.76 0.98
N VAL A 33 -1.45 -8.28 0.62
CA VAL A 33 -1.75 -7.77 -0.73
C VAL A 33 -0.74 -6.71 -1.22
N PRO A 34 -0.33 -5.70 -0.43
CA PRO A 34 0.72 -4.75 -0.85
C PRO A 34 2.05 -5.42 -1.23
N VAL A 35 2.43 -6.49 -0.51
CA VAL A 35 3.65 -7.26 -0.78
C VAL A 35 3.51 -8.02 -2.09
N PHE A 36 2.37 -8.68 -2.33
CA PHE A 36 2.11 -9.38 -3.58
C PHE A 36 2.04 -8.44 -4.79
N ILE A 37 1.45 -7.25 -4.65
CA ILE A 37 1.45 -6.23 -5.71
C ILE A 37 2.88 -5.77 -6.00
N SER A 38 3.68 -5.50 -4.96
CA SER A 38 5.06 -5.02 -5.12
C SER A 38 5.99 -6.07 -5.72
N LEU A 39 6.08 -7.25 -5.11
CA LEU A 39 7.04 -8.29 -5.49
C LEU A 39 6.54 -9.17 -6.63
N GLY A 40 5.25 -9.52 -6.64
CA GLY A 40 4.67 -10.32 -7.71
C GLY A 40 4.26 -9.45 -8.90
N GLY A 41 3.44 -8.45 -8.65
CA GLY A 41 2.85 -7.59 -9.69
C GLY A 41 3.89 -6.76 -10.45
N PHE A 42 4.60 -5.86 -9.77
CA PHE A 42 5.54 -4.96 -10.45
C PHE A 42 6.76 -5.67 -11.01
N VAL A 43 7.39 -6.59 -10.26
CA VAL A 43 8.58 -7.30 -10.76
C VAL A 43 8.26 -8.10 -12.02
N SER A 44 7.15 -8.87 -12.02
CA SER A 44 6.74 -9.60 -13.22
C SER A 44 6.40 -8.65 -14.38
N HIS A 45 5.67 -7.58 -14.10
CA HIS A 45 5.31 -6.60 -15.12
C HIS A 45 6.55 -5.94 -15.76
N PHE A 46 7.55 -5.57 -14.96
CA PHE A 46 8.81 -4.99 -15.45
C PHE A 46 9.60 -5.98 -16.29
N TYR A 47 9.63 -7.25 -15.87
CA TYR A 47 10.35 -8.28 -16.60
C TYR A 47 9.73 -8.55 -17.98
N PHE A 48 8.39 -8.69 -18.04
CA PHE A 48 7.70 -9.13 -19.25
C PHE A 48 7.21 -8.01 -20.17
N ARG A 49 6.76 -6.87 -19.64
CA ARG A 49 6.10 -5.82 -20.44
C ARG A 49 6.99 -4.62 -20.72
N ARG A 50 7.92 -4.30 -19.80
CA ARG A 50 8.82 -3.13 -19.91
C ARG A 50 8.09 -1.84 -20.31
N GLU A 51 6.83 -1.71 -19.90
CA GLU A 51 5.98 -0.57 -20.24
C GLU A 51 6.39 0.62 -19.37
N LEU A 52 6.77 1.73 -19.99
CA LEU A 52 7.21 2.93 -19.28
C LEU A 52 6.16 3.42 -18.27
N GLN A 53 4.87 3.36 -18.63
CA GLN A 53 3.78 3.77 -17.73
C GLN A 53 3.81 2.95 -16.43
N GLY A 54 3.99 1.63 -16.53
CA GLY A 54 4.10 0.74 -15.37
C GLY A 54 5.36 1.03 -14.55
N MET A 55 6.49 1.33 -15.20
CA MET A 55 7.75 1.67 -14.51
C MET A 55 7.62 2.97 -13.72
N PHE A 56 7.04 4.02 -14.31
CA PHE A 56 6.80 5.28 -13.61
C PHE A 56 5.77 5.14 -12.48
N PHE A 57 4.75 4.30 -12.65
CA PHE A 57 3.82 3.98 -11.57
C PHE A 57 4.57 3.33 -10.37
N GLY A 58 5.42 2.34 -10.64
CA GLY A 58 6.24 1.73 -9.58
C GLY A 58 7.22 2.71 -8.94
N LEU A 59 7.84 3.60 -9.72
CA LEU A 59 8.71 4.66 -9.20
C LEU A 59 7.94 5.62 -8.27
N GLY A 60 6.72 6.00 -8.67
CA GLY A 60 5.82 6.80 -7.83
C GLY A 60 5.52 6.14 -6.48
N LEU A 61 5.33 4.81 -6.46
CA LEU A 61 5.15 4.05 -5.22
C LEU A 61 6.40 4.05 -4.34
N LEU A 62 7.60 3.92 -4.92
CA LEU A 62 8.86 3.98 -4.18
C LEU A 62 9.06 5.36 -3.54
N ILE A 63 8.79 6.43 -4.28
CA ILE A 63 8.83 7.81 -3.76
C ILE A 63 7.80 7.98 -2.65
N SER A 64 6.57 7.49 -2.84
CA SER A 64 5.51 7.53 -1.83
C SER A 64 5.93 6.82 -0.55
N HIS A 65 6.54 5.64 -0.67
CA HIS A 65 7.08 4.91 0.49
C HIS A 65 8.18 5.70 1.20
N PHE A 66 9.11 6.31 0.46
CA PHE A 66 10.16 7.15 1.04
C PHE A 66 9.58 8.34 1.81
N ILE A 67 8.59 9.03 1.24
CA ILE A 67 7.88 10.14 1.92
C ILE A 67 7.21 9.64 3.21
N ASN A 68 6.57 8.47 3.18
CA ASN A 68 5.95 7.89 4.38
C ASN A 68 6.96 7.68 5.50
N GLU A 69 8.12 7.10 5.17
CA GLU A 69 9.17 6.82 6.15
C GLU A 69 9.84 8.11 6.67
N LEU A 70 10.00 9.12 5.83
CA LEU A 70 10.45 10.44 6.28
C LEU A 70 9.46 11.05 7.28
N ILE A 71 8.17 11.07 6.96
CA ILE A 71 7.14 11.63 7.85
C ILE A 71 7.12 10.87 9.19
N LYS A 72 7.18 9.54 9.16
CA LYS A 72 7.24 8.71 10.37
C LYS A 72 8.45 9.04 11.23
N LYS A 73 9.62 9.24 10.62
CA LYS A 73 10.85 9.62 11.34
C LYS A 73 10.77 11.01 11.95
N SER A 74 10.05 11.93 11.31
CA SER A 74 9.87 13.31 11.78
C SER A 74 8.81 13.45 12.88
N VAL A 75 7.64 12.83 12.70
CA VAL A 75 6.51 13.00 13.63
C VAL A 75 6.60 12.06 14.83
N GLN A 76 7.18 10.88 14.64
CA GLN A 76 7.41 9.89 15.70
C GLN A 76 6.17 9.51 16.52
N GLN A 77 4.97 9.59 15.92
CA GLN A 77 3.72 9.25 16.59
C GLN A 77 3.73 7.80 17.08
N ALA A 78 3.50 7.60 18.38
CA ALA A 78 3.37 6.29 18.99
C ALA A 78 2.20 5.49 18.39
N ARG A 79 2.36 4.17 18.34
CA ARG A 79 1.28 3.24 17.96
C ARG A 79 0.46 2.84 19.19
N PRO A 80 -0.75 2.29 19.00
CA PRO A 80 -1.53 1.73 20.10
C PRO A 80 -0.75 0.65 20.86
N GLU A 81 -0.94 0.57 22.18
CA GLU A 81 -0.37 -0.45 23.07
C GLU A 81 -0.61 -1.88 22.56
N THR A 82 -1.76 -2.13 21.92
CA THR A 82 -2.12 -3.41 21.30
C THR A 82 -1.11 -3.91 20.27
N CYS A 83 -0.38 -3.00 19.62
CA CYS A 83 0.63 -3.34 18.63
C CYS A 83 1.94 -3.85 19.24
N ALA A 84 2.26 -3.49 20.50
CA ALA A 84 3.39 -4.07 21.22
C ALA A 84 3.20 -5.58 21.45
N LEU A 85 1.96 -6.01 21.71
CA LEU A 85 1.59 -7.43 21.88
C LEU A 85 1.73 -8.26 20.59
N LEU A 86 1.84 -7.59 19.44
CA LEU A 86 1.95 -8.23 18.11
C LEU A 86 3.40 -8.32 17.61
N GLU A 87 4.38 -7.88 18.39
CA GLU A 87 5.83 -7.87 18.05
C GLU A 87 6.12 -7.20 16.69
N MET A 88 5.32 -6.20 16.33
CA MET A 88 5.31 -5.57 14.99
C MET A 88 5.24 -4.05 15.04
N CYS A 89 5.77 -3.50 16.12
CA CYS A 89 5.65 -2.09 16.48
C CYS A 89 6.96 -1.30 16.32
N ASP A 90 7.94 -1.85 15.61
CA ASP A 90 9.28 -1.27 15.39
C ASP A 90 9.29 0.08 14.65
N SER A 91 8.14 0.57 14.16
CA SER A 91 8.03 1.82 13.40
C SER A 91 6.86 2.68 13.84
N HIS A 92 6.98 3.99 13.67
CA HIS A 92 5.95 4.96 14.03
C HIS A 92 4.61 4.74 13.30
N GLY A 93 3.53 5.18 13.94
CA GLY A 93 2.16 4.89 13.53
C GLY A 93 1.58 5.81 12.47
N TRP A 94 2.10 7.03 12.34
CA TRP A 94 1.55 8.08 11.48
C TRP A 94 2.50 8.43 10.32
N PRO A 95 2.04 8.39 9.06
CA PRO A 95 0.79 7.79 8.56
C PRO A 95 0.93 6.28 8.29
N SER A 96 -0.20 5.56 8.21
CA SER A 96 -0.19 4.12 7.92
C SER A 96 0.34 3.81 6.51
N SER A 97 1.44 3.05 6.43
CA SER A 97 2.08 2.69 5.15
C SER A 97 1.22 1.79 4.26
N HIS A 98 0.49 0.83 4.85
CA HIS A 98 -0.41 -0.06 4.10
C HIS A 98 -1.57 0.73 3.48
N CYS A 99 -2.18 1.63 4.25
CA CYS A 99 -3.27 2.46 3.74
C CYS A 99 -2.75 3.41 2.64
N GLN A 100 -1.62 4.08 2.87
CA GLN A 100 -1.02 4.96 1.87
C GLN A 100 -0.71 4.23 0.56
N TYR A 101 -0.09 3.05 0.63
CA TYR A 101 0.24 2.24 -0.54
C TYR A 101 -1.02 1.85 -1.33
N MET A 102 -2.03 1.31 -0.65
CA MET A 102 -3.25 0.82 -1.31
C MET A 102 -4.08 1.94 -1.91
N PHE A 103 -4.20 3.08 -1.23
CA PHE A 103 -4.92 4.24 -1.76
C PHE A 103 -4.15 4.89 -2.92
N PHE A 104 -2.82 4.95 -2.85
CA PHE A 104 -2.01 5.37 -3.99
C PHE A 104 -2.29 4.48 -5.22
N CYS A 105 -2.19 3.16 -5.07
CA CYS A 105 -2.45 2.22 -6.17
C CYS A 105 -3.86 2.39 -6.72
N THR A 106 -4.86 2.42 -5.84
CA THR A 106 -6.28 2.48 -6.20
C THR A 106 -6.61 3.76 -6.97
N VAL A 107 -6.10 4.90 -6.51
CA VAL A 107 -6.31 6.19 -7.19
C VAL A 107 -5.60 6.21 -8.53
N TYR A 108 -4.35 5.74 -8.60
CA TYR A 108 -3.60 5.66 -9.85
C TYR A 108 -4.30 4.76 -10.88
N PHE A 109 -4.76 3.58 -10.47
CA PHE A 109 -5.55 2.67 -11.32
C PHE A 109 -6.88 3.30 -11.75
N THR A 110 -7.53 4.04 -10.85
CA THR A 110 -8.77 4.76 -11.17
C THR A 110 -8.53 5.77 -12.29
N LEU A 111 -7.47 6.56 -12.19
CA LEU A 111 -7.13 7.57 -13.18
C LEU A 111 -6.72 6.96 -14.53
N LEU A 112 -5.93 5.88 -14.54
CA LEU A 112 -5.61 5.11 -15.74
C LEU A 112 -6.88 4.61 -16.45
N THR A 113 -7.81 4.01 -15.69
CA THR A 113 -9.08 3.48 -16.20
C THR A 113 -9.97 4.61 -16.75
N CYS A 114 -10.07 5.73 -16.03
CA CYS A 114 -10.88 6.86 -16.44
C CYS A 114 -10.37 7.49 -17.74
N LYS A 115 -9.04 7.62 -17.89
CA LYS A 115 -8.37 8.16 -19.08
C LYS A 115 -8.18 7.15 -20.22
N GLY A 116 -8.41 5.86 -19.97
CA GLY A 116 -8.23 4.80 -20.97
C GLY A 116 -6.77 4.59 -21.39
N ILE A 117 -5.82 4.85 -20.50
CA ILE A 117 -4.38 4.75 -20.77
C ILE A 117 -3.92 3.32 -20.50
N GLY A 118 -3.41 2.65 -21.53
CA GLY A 118 -2.86 1.28 -21.49
C GLY A 118 -3.83 0.18 -21.94
N GLY A 119 -3.29 -0.98 -22.34
CA GLY A 119 -4.01 -2.00 -23.13
C GLY A 119 -5.14 -2.75 -22.41
N ILE A 120 -5.04 -2.96 -21.10
CA ILE A 120 -6.08 -3.64 -20.29
C ILE A 120 -7.20 -2.66 -19.89
N TRP A 121 -6.99 -1.35 -20.08
CA TRP A 121 -7.81 -0.28 -19.50
C TRP A 121 -8.86 0.28 -20.46
N LYS A 122 -8.97 -0.26 -21.67
CA LYS A 122 -10.10 -0.06 -22.59
C LYS A 122 -11.33 -0.90 -22.18
N VAL A 123 -11.55 -1.08 -20.88
CA VAL A 123 -12.72 -1.81 -20.37
C VAL A 123 -13.95 -0.94 -20.59
N THR A 124 -14.92 -1.45 -21.37
CA THR A 124 -16.21 -0.79 -21.56
C THR A 124 -16.95 -0.58 -20.23
N THR A 125 -16.77 -1.52 -19.30
CA THR A 125 -17.37 -1.52 -17.95
C THR A 125 -16.39 -1.02 -16.89
N LYS A 126 -16.15 0.29 -16.84
CA LYS A 126 -15.21 0.93 -15.90
C LYS A 126 -15.47 0.57 -14.43
N TRP A 127 -16.73 0.50 -14.00
CA TRP A 127 -17.11 0.17 -12.61
C TRP A 127 -16.59 -1.20 -12.17
N ALA A 128 -16.65 -2.20 -13.05
CA ALA A 128 -16.17 -3.55 -12.76
C ALA A 128 -14.64 -3.57 -12.61
N ALA A 129 -13.91 -2.81 -13.44
CA ALA A 129 -12.46 -2.68 -13.33
C ALA A 129 -12.02 -2.00 -12.02
N LEU A 130 -12.83 -1.08 -11.49
CA LEU A 130 -12.54 -0.36 -10.25
C LEU A 130 -12.96 -1.11 -8.98
N PHE A 131 -13.87 -2.08 -9.09
CA PHE A 131 -14.37 -2.83 -7.93
C PHE A 131 -13.25 -3.54 -7.16
N LEU A 132 -12.33 -4.21 -7.87
CA LEU A 132 -11.25 -4.98 -7.24
C LEU A 132 -10.21 -4.08 -6.52
N PRO A 133 -9.66 -3.02 -7.14
CA PRO A 133 -8.76 -2.10 -6.45
C PRO A 133 -9.39 -1.47 -5.19
N TRP A 134 -10.61 -0.95 -5.31
CA TRP A 134 -11.27 -0.28 -4.19
C TRP A 134 -11.63 -1.25 -3.05
N SER A 135 -12.15 -2.43 -3.36
CA SER A 135 -12.40 -3.46 -2.34
C SER A 135 -11.12 -3.92 -1.64
N SER A 136 -10.04 -4.12 -2.40
CA SER A 136 -8.74 -4.49 -1.81
C SER A 136 -8.18 -3.41 -0.88
N ALA A 137 -8.36 -2.12 -1.21
CA ALA A 137 -7.92 -1.02 -0.35
C ALA A 137 -8.72 -0.95 0.96
N VAL A 138 -10.04 -1.10 0.88
CA VAL A 138 -10.92 -1.11 2.06
C VAL A 138 -10.65 -2.33 2.94
N LEU A 139 -10.49 -3.52 2.37
CA LEU A 139 -10.16 -4.73 3.12
C LEU A 139 -8.78 -4.64 3.78
N THR A 140 -7.79 -4.08 3.08
CA THR A 140 -6.45 -3.87 3.65
C THR A 140 -6.53 -2.91 4.83
N MET A 141 -7.27 -1.80 4.71
CA MET A 141 -7.54 -0.90 5.83
C MET A 141 -8.19 -1.64 7.00
N TYR A 142 -9.26 -2.40 6.74
CA TYR A 142 -9.99 -3.11 7.78
C TYR A 142 -9.09 -4.09 8.52
N SER A 143 -8.21 -4.82 7.82
CA SER A 143 -7.24 -5.72 8.47
C SER A 143 -6.33 -5.00 9.46
N ARG A 144 -5.87 -3.77 9.15
CA ARG A 144 -4.98 -3.00 10.04
C ARG A 144 -5.67 -2.55 11.33
N VAL A 145 -6.95 -2.19 11.23
CA VAL A 145 -7.76 -1.80 12.39
C VAL A 145 -8.16 -3.04 13.20
N TYR A 146 -8.58 -4.12 12.53
CA TYR A 146 -8.99 -5.37 13.13
C TYR A 146 -7.89 -5.99 14.00
N PHE A 147 -6.66 -6.06 13.49
CA PHE A 147 -5.52 -6.55 14.26
C PHE A 147 -5.01 -5.54 15.30
N GLY A 148 -5.54 -4.32 15.36
CA GLY A 148 -5.10 -3.32 16.34
C GLY A 148 -3.71 -2.71 16.04
N TYR A 149 -3.27 -2.72 14.79
CA TYR A 149 -2.02 -2.07 14.38
C TYR A 149 -2.14 -0.55 14.32
N HIS A 150 -3.32 -0.04 13.97
CA HIS A 150 -3.59 1.39 13.79
C HIS A 150 -4.99 1.76 14.29
N THR A 151 -5.15 3.01 14.74
CA THR A 151 -6.45 3.63 14.97
C THR A 151 -7.05 4.12 13.65
N VAL A 152 -8.36 4.37 13.64
CA VAL A 152 -9.09 4.90 12.48
C VAL A 152 -8.52 6.26 12.02
N ALA A 153 -8.05 7.11 12.93
CA ALA A 153 -7.42 8.39 12.59
C ALA A 153 -6.11 8.22 11.81
N LEU A 154 -5.27 7.26 12.21
CA LEU A 154 -4.02 6.93 11.51
C LEU A 154 -4.29 6.38 10.10
N PHE A 155 -5.43 5.71 9.91
CA PHE A 155 -5.93 5.28 8.60
C PHE A 155 -6.22 6.49 7.69
N PHE A 156 -7.08 7.42 8.13
CA PHE A 156 -7.51 8.54 7.28
C PHE A 156 -6.32 9.38 6.82
N ALA A 157 -5.31 9.56 7.67
CA ALA A 157 -4.07 10.22 7.30
C ALA A 157 -3.30 9.47 6.19
N GLY A 158 -3.16 8.15 6.31
CA GLY A 158 -2.53 7.33 5.28
C GLY A 158 -3.32 7.33 3.96
N ALA A 159 -4.64 7.21 4.02
CA ALA A 159 -5.51 7.23 2.85
C ALA A 159 -5.49 8.59 2.13
N ALA A 160 -5.53 9.69 2.87
CA ALA A 160 -5.44 11.04 2.33
C ALA A 160 -4.09 11.26 1.64
N LEU A 161 -2.98 10.90 2.30
CA LEU A 161 -1.64 11.03 1.72
C LEU A 161 -1.47 10.13 0.49
N GLY A 162 -1.96 8.88 0.55
CA GLY A 162 -1.91 7.95 -0.58
C GLY A 162 -2.68 8.47 -1.78
N THR A 163 -3.88 9.00 -1.56
CA THR A 163 -4.73 9.60 -2.60
C THR A 163 -4.06 10.80 -3.24
N PHE A 164 -3.53 11.71 -2.42
CA PHE A 164 -2.82 12.90 -2.89
C PHE A 164 -1.59 12.53 -3.74
N LEU A 165 -0.70 11.69 -3.20
CA LEU A 165 0.51 11.28 -3.91
C LEU A 165 0.21 10.47 -5.16
N GLY A 166 -0.83 9.64 -5.15
CA GLY A 166 -1.27 8.87 -6.32
C GLY A 166 -1.74 9.78 -7.44
N GLY A 167 -2.55 10.79 -7.12
CA GLY A 167 -3.00 11.80 -8.07
C GLY A 167 -1.85 12.65 -8.64
N VAL A 168 -0.96 13.14 -7.78
CA VAL A 168 0.22 13.91 -8.19
C VAL A 168 1.13 13.08 -9.08
N SER A 169 1.43 11.83 -8.69
CA SER A 169 2.26 10.93 -9.49
C SER A 169 1.63 10.67 -10.87
N PHE A 170 0.33 10.39 -10.94
CA PHE A 170 -0.36 10.20 -12.22
C PHE A 170 -0.27 11.43 -13.11
N TRP A 171 -0.47 12.62 -12.53
CA TRP A 171 -0.40 13.89 -13.26
C TRP A 171 1.00 14.16 -13.81
N LEU A 172 2.04 14.00 -12.98
CA LEU A 172 3.44 14.19 -13.40
C LEU A 172 3.81 13.23 -14.53
N VAL A 173 3.42 11.96 -14.42
CA VAL A 173 3.67 10.97 -15.47
C VAL A 173 2.95 11.36 -16.75
N THR A 174 1.66 11.66 -16.69
CA THR A 174 0.89 12.06 -17.88
C THR A 174 1.49 13.30 -18.56
N LEU A 175 1.98 14.27 -17.77
CA LEU A 175 2.67 15.46 -18.29
C LEU A 175 3.97 15.07 -19.00
N SER A 176 4.82 14.24 -18.38
CA SER A 176 6.06 13.77 -19.00
C SER A 176 5.82 13.04 -20.31
N PHE A 177 4.81 12.16 -20.37
CA PHE A 177 4.45 11.48 -21.62
C PHE A 177 3.94 12.47 -22.67
N SER A 178 3.13 13.46 -22.30
CA SER A 178 2.66 14.48 -23.23
C SER A 178 3.82 15.26 -23.85
N VAL A 179 4.85 15.60 -23.06
CA VAL A 179 6.03 16.35 -23.54
C VAL A 179 6.98 15.48 -24.39
N ILE A 180 7.13 14.19 -24.08
CA ILE A 180 8.04 13.28 -24.81
C ILE A 180 7.48 12.89 -26.18
N PHE A 181 6.15 12.85 -26.34
CA PHE A 181 5.47 12.40 -27.56
C PHE A 181 4.83 13.53 -28.38
N LEU A 182 5.14 14.79 -28.08
CA LEU A 182 4.86 15.99 -28.89
C LEU A 182 6.12 16.38 -29.68
#